data_AF-A0A453JXM6-F1
#
_entry.id   AF-A0A453JXM6-F1
#
_cell.length_a   1.000
_cell.length_b   1.000
_cell.length_c   1.000
_cell.angle_alpha   90.00
_cell.angle_beta   90.00
_cell.angle_gamma   90.00
#
_symmetry.space_group_name_H-M   'P 1'
#
loop_
_entity.id
_entity.type
_entity.pdbx_description
1 polymer ?
#
loop_
_entity_poly.entity_id
_entity_poly.type
_entity_poly.pdbx_seq_one_letter_code
_entity_poly.pdbx_strand_id
1 'polypeptide(L)' 'LVRARLVLRLRWLWFSRTDPERAWQGLDLQFSNNERTLFSASTYMTIGNGLNALFWEDRWLNGQSVGELMPMLYSCITK' A
#
# COMPACT_ATOMS: atom_id res chain seq x y z
N LEU A 1 3.90 10.82 -21.76
CA LEU A 1 2.81 11.27 -20.86
C LEU A 1 2.36 10.21 -19.87
N VAL A 2 2.00 8.99 -20.29
CA VAL A 2 1.49 7.91 -19.39
C VAL A 2 2.45 7.55 -18.24
N ARG A 3 3.77 7.41 -18.52
CA ARG A 3 4.77 7.06 -17.51
C ARG A 3 4.95 8.12 -16.42
N ALA A 4 4.98 9.40 -16.79
CA ALA A 4 5.10 10.50 -15.83
C ALA A 4 3.89 10.58 -14.87
N ARG A 5 2.69 10.32 -15.40
CA ARG A 5 1.47 10.23 -14.59
C ARG A 5 1.53 9.08 -13.58
N LEU A 6 2.04 7.92 -13.99
CA LEU A 6 2.19 6.75 -13.13
C LEU A 6 3.16 7.01 -11.97
N VAL A 7 4.33 7.60 -12.26
CA VAL A 7 5.32 7.94 -11.21
C VAL A 7 4.72 8.91 -10.20
N LEU A 8 4.01 9.94 -10.66
CA LEU A 8 3.36 10.90 -9.76
C LEU A 8 2.33 10.21 -8.87
N ARG A 9 1.52 9.29 -9.43
CA ARG A 9 0.53 8.54 -8.66
C ARG A 9 1.16 7.61 -7.63
N LEU A 10 2.24 6.90 -7.97
CA LEU A 10 2.99 6.10 -7.00
C LEU A 10 3.56 6.96 -5.86
N ARG A 11 4.07 8.15 -6.18
CA ARG A 11 4.56 9.10 -5.17
C ARG A 11 3.44 9.62 -4.27
N TRP A 12 2.25 9.88 -4.82
CA TRP A 12 1.09 10.25 -4.02
C TRP A 12 0.60 9.11 -3.13
N LEU A 13 0.61 7.87 -3.61
CA LEU A 13 0.28 6.69 -2.82
C LEU A 13 1.27 6.46 -1.67
N TRP A 14 2.55 6.79 -1.88
CA TRP A 14 3.54 6.82 -0.81
C TRP A 14 3.17 7.86 0.26
N PHE A 15 2.93 9.11 -0.16
CA PHE A 15 2.58 10.20 0.76
C PHE A 15 1.28 9.96 1.53
N SER A 16 0.28 9.34 0.90
CA SER A 16 -0.96 9.00 1.59
C SER A 16 -0.72 8.08 2.78
N ARG A 17 0.29 7.21 2.70
CA ARG A 17 0.64 6.25 3.77
C ARG A 17 1.58 6.82 4.82
N THR A 18 2.52 7.69 4.46
CA THR A 18 3.54 8.17 5.41
C THR A 18 3.12 9.39 6.22
N ASP A 19 2.22 10.22 5.69
CA ASP A 19 1.86 11.51 6.29
C ASP A 19 0.33 11.68 6.44
N PRO A 20 -0.32 10.89 7.31
CA PRO A 20 -1.78 10.92 7.50
C PRO A 20 -2.31 12.24 8.09
N GLU A 21 -1.44 13.07 8.69
CA GLU A 21 -1.82 14.35 9.31
C GLU A 21 -1.86 15.53 8.33
N ARG A 22 -1.54 15.31 7.05
CA ARG A 22 -1.48 16.41 6.06
C ARG A 22 -2.86 16.75 5.50
N ALA A 23 -3.09 18.03 5.26
CA ALA A 23 -4.34 18.57 4.72
C ALA A 23 -4.80 17.94 3.38
N TRP A 24 -3.90 17.28 2.67
CA TRP A 24 -4.17 16.65 1.37
C TRP A 24 -4.75 15.24 1.50
N GLN A 25 -4.86 14.70 2.71
CA GLN A 25 -5.41 13.37 3.01
C GLN A 25 -6.93 13.27 2.79
N GLY A 26 -7.63 14.40 2.75
CA GLY A 26 -9.06 14.45 2.39
C GLY A 26 -9.30 14.47 0.88
N LEU A 27 -8.25 14.48 0.05
CA LEU A 27 -8.39 14.39 -1.39
C LEU A 27 -8.67 12.93 -1.75
N ASP A 28 -9.86 12.63 -2.29
CA ASP A 28 -10.22 11.29 -2.73
C ASP A 28 -9.39 10.88 -3.97
N LEU A 29 -8.16 10.45 -3.70
CA LEU A 29 -7.24 9.94 -4.70
C LEU A 29 -7.61 8.48 -4.97
N GLN A 30 -8.49 8.29 -5.95
CA GLN A 30 -8.83 6.96 -6.44
C GLN A 30 -7.63 6.37 -7.21
N PHE A 31 -7.02 5.34 -6.62
CA PHE A 31 -5.92 4.58 -7.23
C PHE A 31 -6.43 3.27 -7.81
N SER A 32 -6.06 3.00 -9.06
CA SER A 32 -6.40 1.74 -9.74
C SER A 32 -5.66 0.54 -9.13
N ASN A 33 -6.18 -0.66 -9.33
CA ASN A 33 -5.55 -1.88 -8.83
C ASN A 33 -4.12 -2.07 -9.38
N ASN A 34 -3.90 -1.72 -10.66
CA ASN A 34 -2.57 -1.79 -11.27
C ASN A 34 -1.54 -0.87 -10.60
N GLU A 35 -1.96 0.32 -10.17
CA GLU A 35 -1.10 1.28 -9.46
C GLU A 35 -0.72 0.74 -8.08
N ARG A 36 -1.67 0.13 -7.37
CA ARG A 36 -1.45 -0.51 -6.06
C ARG A 36 -0.53 -1.72 -6.18
N THR A 37 -0.74 -2.58 -7.18
CA THR A 37 0.12 -3.74 -7.45
C THR A 37 1.55 -3.30 -7.76
N LEU A 38 1.73 -2.29 -8.62
CA LEU A 38 3.05 -1.79 -8.98
C LEU A 38 3.77 -1.17 -7.77
N PHE A 39 3.04 -0.43 -6.93
CA PHE A 39 3.57 0.12 -5.70
C PHE A 39 4.03 -0.98 -4.74
N SER A 40 3.19 -1.99 -4.51
CA SER A 40 3.52 -3.14 -3.65
C SER A 40 4.70 -3.96 -4.18
N ALA A 41 4.81 -4.11 -5.50
CA ALA A 41 5.96 -4.77 -6.12
C ALA A 41 7.28 -4.00 -5.93
N SER A 42 7.22 -2.67 -5.78
CA SER A 42 8.39 -1.79 -5.75
C SER A 42 8.77 -1.30 -4.34
N THR A 43 7.96 -1.60 -3.32
CA THR A 43 8.15 -1.10 -1.95
C THR A 43 7.99 -2.24 -0.95
N TYR A 44 8.67 -2.12 0.18
CA TYR A 44 8.48 -2.98 1.34
C TYR A 44 8.19 -2.11 2.55
N MET A 45 7.47 -2.65 3.53
CA MET A 45 7.10 -1.93 4.74
C MET A 45 7.99 -2.44 5.88
N THR A 46 8.57 -1.54 6.67
CA THR A 46 9.21 -1.91 7.93
C THR A 46 8.32 -1.47 9.07
N ILE A 47 7.98 -2.41 9.96
CA ILE A 47 7.23 -2.08 11.16
C ILE A 47 8.12 -1.24 12.07
N GLY A 48 7.78 0.03 12.23
CA GLY A 48 8.34 0.91 13.26
C GLY A 48 7.51 0.83 14.54
N ASN A 49 6.42 1.60 14.57
CA ASN A 49 5.49 1.69 15.72
C ASN A 49 4.30 0.72 15.66
N GLY A 50 4.18 -0.10 14.62
CA GLY A 50 3.09 -1.09 14.46
C GLY A 50 1.73 -0.51 14.06
N LEU A 51 1.59 0.81 13.90
CA LEU A 51 0.27 1.45 13.71
C LEU A 51 -0.09 1.70 12.25
N ASN A 52 0.91 1.80 11.37
CA ASN A 52 0.71 2.25 9.98
C ASN A 52 0.75 1.11 8.94
N ALA A 53 1.12 -0.10 9.35
CA ALA A 53 1.22 -1.25 8.45
C ALA A 53 -0.13 -1.98 8.36
N LEU A 54 -0.62 -2.22 7.14
CA LEU A 54 -1.75 -3.09 6.90
C LEU A 54 -1.34 -4.54 7.14
N PHE A 55 -1.86 -5.13 8.21
CA PHE A 55 -1.47 -6.46 8.66
C PHE A 55 -1.50 -7.53 7.56
N TRP A 56 -2.57 -7.55 6.75
CA TRP A 56 -2.77 -8.56 5.70
C TRP A 56 -2.11 -8.22 4.37
N GLU A 57 -2.09 -6.94 4.00
CA GLU A 57 -1.72 -6.51 2.64
C GLU A 57 -0.26 -6.05 2.54
N ASP A 58 0.31 -5.47 3.59
CA ASP A 58 1.66 -4.92 3.52
C ASP A 58 2.73 -6.01 3.71
N ARG A 59 3.81 -5.85 2.96
CA ARG A 59 4.96 -6.76 2.95
C ARG A 59 5.92 -6.49 4.11
N TRP A 60 5.42 -6.62 5.33
CA TRP A 60 6.18 -6.33 6.54
C TRP A 60 6.93 -7.54 7.11
N LEU A 61 6.56 -8.76 6.71
CA LEU A 61 7.17 -9.99 7.22
C LEU A 61 8.28 -10.45 6.27
N ASN A 62 9.51 -9.99 6.50
CA ASN A 62 10.68 -10.29 5.66
C ASN A 62 10.45 -10.01 4.15
N GLY A 63 9.68 -8.96 3.85
CA GLY A 63 9.33 -8.60 2.46
C GLY A 63 8.17 -9.38 1.86
N GLN A 64 7.45 -10.18 2.65
CA GLN A 64 6.20 -10.85 2.27
C GLN A 64 5.03 -10.32 3.09
N SER A 65 3.82 -10.38 2.53
CA SER A 65 2.59 -10.07 3.26
C SER A 65 1.98 -11.34 3.86
N VAL A 66 1.18 -11.19 4.93
CA VAL A 66 0.47 -12.33 5.52
C VAL A 66 -0.55 -12.91 4.52
N GLY A 67 -1.16 -12.06 3.69
CA GLY A 67 -2.05 -12.51 2.61
C GLY A 67 -1.34 -13.37 1.55
N GLU A 68 -0.07 -13.10 1.27
CA GLU A 68 0.76 -13.93 0.37
C GLU A 68 1.11 -15.29 1.00
N LEU A 69 1.37 -15.30 2.31
CA LEU A 69 1.76 -16.52 3.04
C LEU A 69 0.56 -17.42 3.38
N MET A 70 -0.61 -16.83 3.61
CA MET A 70 -1.80 -17.54 4.06
C MET A 70 -3.01 -17.19 3.17
N PRO A 71 -2.97 -17.52 1.87
CA PRO A 71 -4.02 -17.13 0.91
C PRO A 71 -5.39 -17.72 1.27
N MET A 72 -5.42 -18.93 1.85
CA MET A 72 -6.66 -19.57 2.30
C MET A 72 -7.31 -18.80 3.45
N LEU A 73 -6.52 -18.36 4.44
CA LEU A 73 -7.03 -17.58 5.57
C LEU A 73 -7.44 -16.18 5.12
N TYR A 74 -6.66 -15.57 4.23
CA TYR A 74 -6.96 -14.27 3.66
C TYR A 74 -8.30 -14.26 2.89
N SER A 75 -8.62 -15.36 2.19
CA SER A 75 -9.91 -15.51 1.50
C SER A 75 -11.12 -15.57 2.42
N CYS A 76 -10.93 -15.97 3.69
CA CYS A 76 -11.99 -16.03 4.69
C CYS A 76 -12.28 -14.68 5.34
N ILE A 77 -11.41 -13.69 5.14
CA ILE A 77 -11.54 -12.37 5.75
C ILE A 77 -12.32 -11.49 4.78
N THR A 78 -13.55 -11.17 5.14
CA THR A 78 -14.39 -10.21 4.39
C THR A 78 -13.76 -8.83 4.44
N LYS A 79 -13.52 -8.22 3.27
CA LYS A 79 -13.01 -6.86 3.10
C LYS A 79 -14.07 -5.80 3.35
#